data_AF-A0A3D5CWU2-F1
#
_entry.id   AF-A0A3D5CWU2-F1
#
_cell.length_a   1.000
_cell.length_b   1.000
_cell.length_c   1.000
_cell.angle_alpha   90.00
_cell.angle_beta   90.00
_cell.angle_gamma   90.00
#
_symmetry.space_group_name_H-M   'P 1'
#
loop_
_entity.id
_entity.type
_entity.pdbx_description
1 polymer ?
#
loop_
_entity_poly.entity_id
_entity_poly.type
_entity_poly.pdbx_seq_one_letter_code
_entity_poly.pdbx_strand_id
1 'polypeptide(L)'
;ENAGEYSAIVEKGLLATDTGDAVCDKCTDERKGQKIVGMTIAKHLKKSANSNVYDSGEILDPENGKTYKCKMTLGANGNELEVRGFIGFSLLGRSQTWKRVE
;
A
#
# COMPACT_ATOMS: atom_id res chain seq x y z
N GLU A 1 1.09 -12.31 -5.31
CA GLU A 1 -0.20 -12.63 -5.94
C GLU A 1 -0.68 -13.97 -5.38
N ASN A 2 -1.93 -14.06 -4.94
CA ASN A 2 -2.55 -15.31 -4.53
C ASN A 2 -3.98 -15.33 -5.10
N ALA A 3 -4.29 -16.29 -5.96
CA ALA A 3 -5.60 -16.42 -6.62
C ALA A 3 -6.11 -15.11 -7.28
N GLY A 4 -5.22 -14.33 -7.91
CA GLY A 4 -5.56 -13.05 -8.55
C GLY A 4 -5.72 -11.86 -7.60
N GLU A 5 -5.46 -12.05 -6.29
CA GLU A 5 -5.32 -10.97 -5.32
C GLU A 5 -3.85 -10.55 -5.18
N TYR A 6 -3.61 -9.25 -5.17
CA TYR A 6 -2.32 -8.62 -5.01
C TYR A 6 -2.19 -7.99 -3.61
N SER A 7 -0.97 -8.00 -3.11
CA SER A 7 -0.59 -7.38 -1.83
C SER A 7 0.72 -6.61 -2.02
N ALA A 8 1.00 -5.69 -1.11
CA ALA A 8 2.25 -4.94 -1.05
C ALA A 8 2.89 -5.09 0.33
N ILE A 9 4.19 -5.37 0.33
CA ILE A 9 5.02 -5.54 1.53
C ILE A 9 6.09 -4.43 1.52
N VAL A 10 6.37 -3.84 2.68
CA VAL A 10 7.48 -2.89 2.82
C VAL A 10 8.80 -3.66 2.83
N GLU A 11 9.67 -3.39 1.85
CA GLU A 11 10.96 -4.07 1.74
C GLU A 11 12.07 -3.37 2.55
N LYS A 12 12.11 -2.04 2.49
CA LYS A 12 13.08 -1.18 3.18
C LYS A 12 12.53 0.25 3.22
N GLY A 13 12.95 1.08 4.18
CA GLY A 13 12.81 2.52 4.02
C GLY A 13 13.97 3.12 3.23
N LEU A 14 13.78 4.40 2.88
CA LEU A 14 14.63 5.11 1.92
C LEU A 14 15.53 6.15 2.59
N LEU A 15 15.35 6.42 3.87
CA LEU A 15 16.16 7.38 4.61
C LEU A 15 17.48 6.70 5.03
N ALA A 16 18.59 7.43 4.93
CA ALA A 16 19.90 6.93 5.38
C ALA A 16 19.92 6.60 6.89
N THR A 17 18.99 7.17 7.66
CA THR A 17 18.80 6.93 9.09
C THR A 17 17.88 5.76 9.41
N ASP A 18 17.30 5.09 8.40
CA ASP A 18 16.42 3.96 8.65
C ASP A 18 17.25 2.72 9.02
N THR A 19 17.04 2.22 10.24
CA THR A 19 17.69 0.99 10.74
C THR A 19 16.89 -0.27 10.40
N GLY A 20 15.65 -0.12 9.90
CA GLY A 20 14.72 -1.23 9.67
C GLY A 20 14.08 -1.78 10.96
N ASP A 21 14.32 -1.17 12.11
CA ASP A 21 13.78 -1.61 13.40
C ASP A 21 12.49 -0.90 13.82
N ALA A 22 12.04 0.08 13.04
CA ALA A 22 10.77 0.75 13.29
C ALA A 22 9.62 -0.27 13.32
N VAL A 23 8.78 -0.18 14.34
CA VAL A 23 7.58 -1.01 14.52
C VAL A 23 6.33 -0.16 14.35
N CYS A 24 5.20 -0.77 13.94
CA CYS A 24 3.93 -0.06 13.91
C CYS A 24 3.30 0.02 15.31
N ASP A 25 3.68 1.02 16.08
CA ASP A 25 3.18 1.26 17.44
C ASP A 25 1.72 1.76 17.45
N LYS A 26 1.33 2.52 16.43
CA LYS A 26 0.00 3.09 16.25
C LYS A 26 -1.03 2.15 15.65
N CYS A 27 -0.60 1.04 15.04
CA CYS A 27 -1.51 0.02 14.53
C CYS A 27 -2.40 -0.51 15.66
N THR A 28 -3.67 -0.78 15.35
CA THR A 28 -4.66 -1.28 16.32
C THR A 28 -5.07 -2.72 16.06
N ASP A 29 -4.52 -3.35 15.03
CA ASP A 29 -4.81 -4.72 14.61
C ASP A 29 -3.62 -5.66 14.88
N GLU A 30 -3.60 -6.85 14.27
CA GLU A 30 -2.55 -7.85 14.45
C GLU A 30 -1.14 -7.35 14.15
N ARG A 31 -1.00 -6.25 13.40
CA ARG A 31 0.28 -5.65 13.01
C ARG A 31 0.87 -4.75 14.10
N LYS A 32 0.14 -4.49 15.20
CA LYS A 32 0.64 -3.70 16.32
C LYS A 32 1.93 -4.28 16.91
N GLY A 33 2.97 -3.44 16.99
CA GLY A 33 4.28 -3.82 17.53
C GLY A 33 5.12 -4.71 16.59
N GLN A 34 4.62 -5.04 15.39
CA GLN A 34 5.43 -5.72 14.38
C GLN A 34 6.32 -4.74 13.64
N LYS A 35 7.48 -5.21 13.14
CA LYS A 35 8.38 -4.41 12.30
C LYS A 35 7.64 -3.93 11.05
N ILE A 36 7.85 -2.68 10.68
CA ILE A 36 7.29 -2.09 9.46
C ILE A 36 7.96 -2.72 8.24
N VAL A 37 9.28 -2.90 8.26
CA VAL A 37 9.97 -3.69 7.24
C VAL A 37 9.51 -5.15 7.33
N GLY A 38 9.08 -5.69 6.19
CA GLY A 38 8.43 -7.00 6.08
C GLY A 38 6.92 -6.98 6.29
N MET A 39 6.32 -5.85 6.68
CA MET A 39 4.89 -5.74 6.91
C MET A 39 4.10 -5.67 5.59
N THR A 40 3.03 -6.46 5.50
CA THR A 40 2.02 -6.27 4.46
C THR A 40 1.20 -5.02 4.77
N ILE A 41 1.37 -3.98 3.94
CA ILE A 41 0.67 -2.70 4.10
C ILE A 41 -0.51 -2.57 3.14
N ALA A 42 -0.53 -3.28 2.01
CA ALA A 42 -1.70 -3.32 1.13
C ALA A 42 -2.12 -4.76 0.83
N LYS A 43 -3.43 -5.01 0.75
CA LYS A 43 -4.02 -6.33 0.51
C LYS A 43 -5.32 -6.24 -0.27
N HIS A 44 -5.81 -7.39 -0.77
CA HIS A 44 -7.08 -7.56 -1.48
C HIS A 44 -7.22 -6.82 -2.81
N LEU A 45 -6.11 -6.33 -3.37
CA LEU A 45 -6.12 -5.66 -4.66
C LEU A 45 -6.46 -6.66 -5.77
N LYS A 46 -7.44 -6.34 -6.60
CA LYS A 46 -7.84 -7.16 -7.74
C LYS A 46 -7.75 -6.35 -9.01
N LYS A 47 -7.18 -6.93 -10.07
CA LYS A 47 -7.10 -6.26 -11.37
C LYS A 47 -8.50 -6.20 -11.99
N SER A 48 -9.00 -5.01 -12.28
CA SER A 48 -10.26 -4.87 -12.99
C SER A 48 -10.07 -5.30 -14.45
N ALA A 49 -11.02 -6.07 -14.98
CA ALA A 49 -10.95 -6.63 -16.32
C ALA A 49 -10.69 -5.55 -17.38
N ASN A 50 -9.79 -5.84 -18.33
CA ASN A 50 -9.43 -4.96 -19.44
C ASN A 50 -8.96 -3.56 -19.01
N SER A 51 -8.30 -3.43 -17.85
CA SER A 51 -7.80 -2.15 -17.36
C SER A 51 -6.43 -2.26 -16.69
N ASN A 52 -5.80 -1.10 -16.47
CA ASN A 52 -4.59 -0.95 -15.65
C ASN A 52 -4.92 -0.63 -14.18
N VAL A 53 -6.18 -0.83 -13.78
CA VAL A 53 -6.67 -0.52 -12.44
C VAL A 53 -6.67 -1.79 -11.59
N TYR A 54 -6.28 -1.61 -10.34
CA TYR A 54 -6.41 -2.57 -9.26
C TYR A 54 -7.29 -1.96 -8.17
N ASP A 55 -8.39 -2.62 -7.83
CA ASP A 55 -9.40 -2.10 -6.89
C ASP A 55 -9.66 -3.09 -5.74
N SER A 56 -10.70 -2.82 -4.94
CA SER A 56 -11.09 -3.60 -3.75
C SER A 56 -10.04 -3.67 -2.63
N GLY A 57 -8.91 -2.99 -2.79
CA GLY A 57 -7.81 -3.06 -1.86
C GLY A 57 -8.06 -2.28 -0.57
N GLU A 58 -7.24 -2.60 0.42
CA GLU A 58 -7.05 -1.82 1.63
C GLU A 58 -5.58 -1.51 1.78
N ILE A 59 -5.25 -0.33 2.33
CA ILE A 59 -3.89 0.09 2.64
C ILE A 59 -3.81 0.62 4.08
N LEU A 60 -2.85 0.11 4.84
CA LEU A 60 -2.46 0.62 6.15
C LEU A 60 -1.44 1.74 5.96
N ASP A 61 -1.65 2.84 6.67
CA ASP A 61 -0.64 3.86 6.93
C ASP A 61 -0.01 3.59 8.31
N PRO A 62 1.24 3.08 8.36
CA PRO A 62 1.91 2.80 9.63
C PRO A 62 2.19 4.05 10.47
N GLU A 63 2.24 5.24 9.86
CA GLU A 63 2.55 6.49 10.56
C GLU A 63 1.39 6.97 11.44
N ASN A 64 0.16 6.54 11.15
CA ASN A 64 -1.01 6.85 11.96
C ASN A 64 -1.85 5.63 12.38
N GLY A 65 -1.45 4.43 11.94
CA GLY A 65 -2.09 3.16 12.30
C GLY A 65 -3.44 2.91 11.64
N LYS A 66 -3.89 3.74 10.70
CA LYS A 66 -5.21 3.63 10.08
C LYS A 66 -5.16 2.85 8.78
N THR A 67 -6.21 2.07 8.55
CA THR A 67 -6.44 1.38 7.28
C THR A 67 -7.48 2.15 6.46
N TYR A 68 -7.20 2.30 5.17
CA TYR A 68 -8.02 2.99 4.19
C TYR A 68 -8.40 2.04 3.06
N LYS A 69 -9.53 2.29 2.40
CA LYS A 69 -9.77 1.67 1.09
C LYS A 69 -8.73 2.18 0.12
N CYS A 70 -8.25 1.33 -0.78
CA CYS A 70 -7.28 1.72 -1.77
C CYS A 70 -7.63 1.21 -3.18
N LYS A 71 -7.21 2.01 -4.15
CA LYS A 71 -7.18 1.66 -5.57
C LYS A 71 -5.80 2.04 -6.11
N MET A 72 -5.26 1.23 -7.00
CA MET A 72 -4.00 1.50 -7.67
C MET A 72 -4.20 1.55 -9.18
N THR A 73 -3.50 2.45 -9.86
CA THR A 73 -3.53 2.57 -11.33
C THR A 73 -2.11 2.48 -11.86
N LEU A 74 -1.85 1.47 -12.67
CA LEU A 74 -0.54 1.30 -13.32
C LEU A 74 -0.45 2.22 -14.54
N GLY A 75 0.59 3.03 -14.59
CA GLY A 75 0.90 3.90 -15.72
C GLY A 75 1.14 3.11 -17.00
N ALA A 76 0.91 3.74 -18.16
CA ALA A 76 0.97 3.06 -19.46
C ALA A 76 2.35 2.43 -19.76
N ASN A 77 3.43 3.03 -19.26
CA ASN A 77 4.79 2.52 -19.40
C ASN A 77 5.18 1.49 -18.32
N GLY A 78 4.30 1.21 -17.36
CA GLY A 78 4.54 0.27 -16.26
C GLY A 78 5.50 0.76 -15.18
N ASN A 79 6.05 1.98 -15.28
CA ASN A 79 7.09 2.50 -14.37
C ASN A 79 6.54 3.32 -13.21
N GLU A 80 5.27 3.68 -13.26
CA GLU A 80 4.59 4.44 -12.21
C GLU A 80 3.33 3.71 -11.77
N LEU A 81 3.08 3.71 -10.48
CA LEU A 81 1.87 3.19 -9.87
C LEU A 81 1.25 4.31 -9.03
N GLU A 82 0.12 4.86 -9.49
CA GLU A 82 -0.65 5.77 -8.65
C GLU A 82 -1.37 4.94 -7.58
N VAL A 83 -1.11 5.23 -6.31
CA VAL A 83 -1.76 4.61 -5.15
C VAL A 83 -2.68 5.64 -4.52
N ARG A 84 -3.98 5.35 -4.51
CA ARG A 84 -5.00 6.22 -3.90
C ARG A 84 -5.63 5.57 -2.69
N GLY A 85 -5.44 6.15 -1.51
CA GLY A 85 -6.12 5.78 -0.26
C GLY A 85 -7.27 6.73 0.06
N PHE A 86 -8.42 6.23 0.50
CA PHE A 86 -9.62 7.05 0.73
C PHE A 86 -10.54 6.50 1.82
N ILE A 87 -11.41 7.36 2.36
CA ILE A 87 -12.44 7.02 3.36
C ILE A 87 -13.81 7.09 2.69
N GLY A 88 -14.56 5.98 2.73
CA GLY A 88 -15.90 5.91 2.11
C GLY A 88 -15.80 5.91 0.58
N PHE A 89 -15.99 7.08 -0.05
CA PHE A 89 -15.91 7.28 -1.50
C PHE A 89 -14.51 7.77 -1.91
N SER A 90 -14.08 7.43 -3.13
CA SER A 90 -12.74 7.76 -3.64
C SER A 90 -12.44 9.25 -3.76
N LEU A 91 -13.45 10.13 -3.72
CA LEU A 91 -13.28 11.58 -3.78
C LEU A 91 -12.62 12.15 -2.52
N LEU A 92 -12.81 11.52 -1.35
CA LEU A 92 -12.22 11.94 -0.08
C LEU A 92 -11.02 11.06 0.28
N GLY A 93 -9.86 11.43 -0.24
CA GLY A 93 -8.64 10.64 -0.10
C GLY A 93 -7.38 11.37 -0.49
N ARG A 94 -6.27 10.64 -0.51
CA ARG A 94 -4.94 11.10 -0.94
C ARG A 94 -4.40 10.14 -1.99
N SER A 95 -3.68 10.69 -2.96
CA SER A 95 -2.94 9.92 -3.97
C SER A 95 -1.44 10.09 -3.74
N GLN A 96 -0.66 9.05 -4.03
CA GLN A 96 0.79 9.07 -4.07
C GLN A 96 1.27 8.26 -5.29
N THR A 97 2.34 8.70 -5.95
CA THR A 97 2.92 7.94 -7.07
C THR A 97 4.11 7.13 -6.57
N TRP A 98 4.02 5.81 -6.68
CA TRP A 98 5.15 4.91 -6.45
C TRP A 98 5.89 4.71 -7.76
N LYS A 99 7.22 4.87 -7.72
CA LYS A 99 8.09 4.69 -8.88
C LYS A 99 8.68 3.29 -8.83
N ARG A 100 8.68 2.61 -9.97
CA ARG A 100 9.38 1.33 -10.13
C ARG A 100 10.88 1.57 -9.96
N VAL A 101 11.49 0.74 -9.13
CA VAL A 101 12.96 0.61 -9.02
C VAL A 101 13.43 -0.47 -10.01
N GLU A 102 14.58 -0.23 -10.63
CA GLU A 102 15.28 -1.19 -11.52
C GLU A 102 16.17 -2.14 -10.71
#